data_AF-J0MK67-F1
#
_entry.id   AF-J0MK67-F1
#
_cell.length_a   1.000
_cell.length_b   1.000
_cell.length_c   1.000
_cell.angle_alpha   90.00
_cell.angle_beta   90.00
_cell.angle_gamma   90.00
#
_symmetry.space_group_name_H-M   'P 1'
#
loop_
_entity.id
_entity.type
_entity.pdbx_description
1 polymer ?
#
loop_
_entity_poly.entity_id
_entity_poly.type
_entity_poly.pdbx_seq_one_letter_code
_entity_poly.pdbx_strand_id
1 'polypeptide(L)'
;MNKVVFSIWECLLYPLEVRNALSTLQLVFIGKEKAFIGKVGDGLLAVLGKEHRLLREDKQDLTHFTTPFDRNTLLTWEVLESKKIDALFLCTDGLDESLIDARRLDFVKDIISEFKHKKRHQKKCYALLKNHKFYDDTSLIIAYRKDSLWS
;
A
#
# COMPACT_ATOMS: atom_id res chain seq x y z
N MET A 1 23.36 -5.22 9.86
CA MET A 1 23.74 -4.67 8.54
C MET A 1 22.55 -3.85 8.03
N ASN A 2 22.47 -2.55 8.39
CA ASN A 2 21.46 -1.58 7.88
C ASN A 2 21.70 -0.14 8.38
N LYS A 3 22.93 0.22 8.76
CA LYS A 3 23.22 1.59 9.24
C LYS A 3 23.34 2.61 8.09
N VAL A 4 23.72 2.16 6.89
CA VAL A 4 24.05 3.05 5.76
C VAL A 4 22.81 3.73 5.17
N VAL A 5 21.73 2.99 4.93
CA VAL A 5 20.49 3.58 4.37
C VAL A 5 19.85 4.56 5.35
N PHE A 6 19.82 4.22 6.64
CA PHE A 6 19.30 5.10 7.68
C PHE A 6 20.12 6.39 7.79
N SER A 7 21.46 6.30 7.77
CA SER A 7 22.33 7.48 7.87
C SER A 7 22.28 8.38 6.64
N ILE A 8 22.13 7.83 5.43
CA ILE A 8 21.93 8.66 4.23
C ILE A 8 20.62 9.44 4.34
N TRP A 9 19.57 8.80 4.84
CA TRP A 9 18.27 9.45 5.06
C TRP A 9 18.36 10.55 6.13
N GLU A 10 19.00 10.28 7.27
CA GLU A 10 19.25 11.28 8.32
C GLU A 10 20.03 12.50 7.81
N CYS A 11 21.02 12.32 6.93
CA CYS A 11 21.75 13.44 6.33
C CYS A 11 20.87 14.30 5.42
N LEU A 12 19.92 13.71 4.71
CA LEU A 12 18.97 14.43 3.84
C LEU A 12 17.91 15.20 4.64
N LEU A 13 17.67 14.81 5.89
CA LEU A 13 16.70 15.50 6.75
C LEU A 13 17.26 16.79 7.35
N TYR A 14 18.57 16.99 7.43
CA TYR A 14 19.13 18.18 8.06
C TYR A 14 18.63 19.48 7.40
N PRO A 15 18.12 20.47 8.17
CA PRO A 15 18.16 20.60 9.63
C PRO A 15 16.90 20.10 10.37
N LEU A 16 15.98 19.39 9.71
CA LEU A 16 14.78 18.84 10.35
C LEU A 16 15.14 17.74 11.34
N GLU A 17 14.49 17.79 12.52
CA GLU A 17 14.57 16.71 13.49
C GLU A 17 13.83 15.47 12.94
N VAL A 18 14.39 14.27 13.15
CA VAL A 18 13.81 13.00 12.67
C VAL A 18 12.37 12.80 13.11
N ARG A 19 12.00 13.28 14.32
CA ARG A 19 10.62 13.24 14.83
C ARG A 19 9.61 14.06 14.01
N ASN A 20 10.09 14.99 13.19
CA ASN A 20 9.27 15.82 12.30
C ASN A 20 9.26 15.27 10.87
N ALA A 21 9.93 14.14 10.62
CA ALA A 21 10.04 13.49 9.33
C ALA A 21 9.73 12.00 9.44
N LEU A 22 8.58 11.71 10.06
CA LEU A 22 8.09 10.35 10.26
C LEU A 22 7.35 9.86 9.01
N SER A 23 7.29 8.56 8.82
CA SER A 23 6.63 7.96 7.65
C SER A 23 5.93 6.66 8.01
N THR A 24 4.88 6.33 7.28
CA THR A 24 4.27 5.00 7.31
C THR A 24 5.15 4.02 6.54
N LEU A 25 4.91 2.71 6.71
CA LEU A 25 5.65 1.69 5.96
C LEU A 25 4.71 0.58 5.51
N GLN A 26 4.68 0.33 4.20
CA GLN A 26 3.96 -0.78 3.59
C GLN A 26 4.89 -1.53 2.65
N LEU A 27 5.00 -2.83 2.82
CA LEU A 27 5.90 -3.65 2.01
C LEU A 27 5.40 -5.08 1.88
N VAL A 28 5.74 -5.68 0.72
CA VAL A 28 5.44 -7.08 0.43
C VAL A 28 6.65 -7.73 -0.21
N PHE A 29 7.13 -8.82 0.39
CA PHE A 29 8.14 -9.69 -0.20
C PHE A 29 7.47 -10.94 -0.75
N ILE A 30 7.51 -11.14 -2.07
CA ILE A 30 7.00 -12.35 -2.71
C ILE A 30 8.16 -13.31 -2.98
N GLY A 31 8.26 -14.35 -2.15
CA GLY A 31 9.15 -15.50 -2.39
C GLY A 31 8.46 -16.58 -3.23
N LYS A 32 9.19 -17.67 -3.51
CA LYS A 32 8.67 -18.80 -4.29
C LYS A 32 7.45 -19.46 -3.64
N GLU A 33 7.51 -19.68 -2.33
CA GLU A 33 6.47 -20.40 -1.57
C GLU A 33 5.67 -19.49 -0.65
N LYS A 34 6.35 -18.52 -0.02
CA LYS A 34 5.76 -17.61 0.97
C LYS A 34 5.88 -16.16 0.54
N ALA A 35 4.83 -15.42 0.87
CA ALA A 35 4.76 -13.98 0.80
C ALA A 35 4.77 -13.42 2.22
N PHE A 36 5.55 -12.38 2.45
CA PHE A 36 5.64 -11.68 3.73
C PHE A 36 5.09 -10.28 3.53
N ILE A 37 4.06 -9.93 4.30
CA ILE A 37 3.39 -8.64 4.23
C ILE A 37 3.66 -7.92 5.53
N GLY A 38 4.28 -6.75 5.45
CA GLY A 38 4.58 -5.89 6.59
C GLY A 38 3.90 -4.54 6.41
N LYS A 39 3.25 -4.07 7.47
CA LYS A 39 2.51 -2.80 7.46
C LYS A 39 2.59 -2.08 8.81
N VAL A 40 2.80 -0.77 8.74
CA VAL A 40 2.71 0.20 9.84
C VAL A 40 2.10 1.49 9.29
N GLY A 41 1.11 2.03 9.97
CA GLY A 41 0.40 3.24 9.58
C GLY A 41 -0.89 2.92 8.82
N ASP A 42 -1.55 3.94 8.31
CA ASP A 42 -2.97 3.93 7.95
C ASP A 42 -3.29 3.78 6.46
N GLY A 43 -2.28 3.73 5.59
CA GLY A 43 -2.51 3.41 4.18
C GLY A 43 -3.19 2.04 3.96
N LEU A 44 -3.66 1.76 2.76
CA LEU A 44 -4.39 0.54 2.42
C LEU A 44 -3.51 -0.46 1.68
N LEU A 45 -3.47 -1.70 2.17
CA LEU A 45 -2.88 -2.84 1.46
C LEU A 45 -3.95 -3.89 1.20
N ALA A 46 -4.24 -4.17 -0.07
CA ALA A 46 -5.12 -5.24 -0.48
C ALA A 46 -4.36 -6.40 -1.09
N VAL A 47 -4.71 -7.61 -0.67
CA VAL A 47 -4.26 -8.87 -1.25
C VAL A 47 -5.44 -9.52 -1.94
N LEU A 48 -5.28 -9.79 -3.23
CA LEU A 48 -6.29 -10.45 -4.04
C LEU A 48 -5.77 -11.81 -4.48
N GLY A 49 -6.66 -12.79 -4.47
CA GLY A 49 -6.42 -14.12 -4.99
C GLY A 49 -7.45 -15.11 -4.48
N LYS A 50 -7.00 -16.25 -3.93
CA LYS A 50 -7.92 -17.27 -3.39
C LYS A 50 -8.88 -16.69 -2.34
N GLU A 51 -8.36 -15.83 -1.48
CA GLU A 51 -9.13 -15.00 -0.56
C GLU A 51 -8.75 -13.55 -0.80
N HIS A 52 -9.69 -12.63 -0.54
CA HIS A 52 -9.43 -11.21 -0.67
C HIS A 52 -9.30 -10.63 0.73
N ARG A 53 -8.26 -9.84 0.94
CA ARG A 53 -7.98 -9.22 2.24
C ARG A 53 -7.71 -7.74 2.02
N LEU A 54 -8.34 -6.91 2.84
CA LEU A 54 -8.01 -5.50 2.99
C LEU A 54 -7.34 -5.35 4.35
N LEU A 55 -6.08 -4.93 4.34
CA LEU A 55 -5.30 -4.64 5.54
C LEU A 55 -5.27 -3.13 5.73
N ARG A 56 -6.02 -2.67 6.73
CA ARG A 56 -6.18 -1.26 7.09
C ARG A 56 -6.09 -1.16 8.61
N GLU A 57 -5.62 -0.02 9.11
CA GLU A 57 -5.76 0.28 10.54
C GLU A 57 -7.20 0.74 10.81
N ASP A 58 -7.82 0.15 11.83
CA ASP A 58 -9.12 0.59 12.32
C ASP A 58 -8.91 1.86 13.16
N LYS A 59 -9.18 3.03 12.58
CA LYS A 59 -9.20 4.30 13.32
C LYS A 59 -10.47 4.34 14.19
N GLN A 60 -10.51 3.55 15.27
CA GLN A 60 -11.66 3.49 16.18
C GLN A 60 -11.77 4.72 17.10
N ASP A 61 -10.71 5.51 17.24
CA ASP A 61 -10.70 6.71 18.08
C ASP A 61 -10.62 7.99 17.23
N LEU A 62 -11.37 9.01 17.66
CA LEU A 62 -11.59 10.34 17.06
C LEU A 62 -10.32 11.18 16.81
N THR A 63 -9.14 10.63 17.04
CA THR A 63 -7.85 11.24 16.74
C THR A 63 -7.26 10.58 15.51
N HIS A 64 -7.04 11.38 14.45
CA HIS A 64 -6.27 11.01 13.25
C HIS A 64 -4.79 10.76 13.59
N PHE A 65 -4.51 9.86 14.51
CA PHE A 65 -3.16 9.53 14.95
C PHE A 65 -2.65 8.36 14.12
N THR A 66 -1.84 8.68 13.11
CA THR A 66 -1.16 7.69 12.27
C THR A 66 0.05 7.15 13.01
N THR A 67 0.17 5.82 13.13
CA THR A 67 1.35 5.20 13.74
C THR A 67 2.54 5.28 12.77
N PRO A 68 3.64 5.96 13.13
CA PRO A 68 4.81 6.06 12.27
C PRO A 68 5.71 4.82 12.38
N PHE A 69 6.46 4.54 11.33
CA PHE A 69 7.54 3.56 11.35
C PHE A 69 8.84 4.22 11.82
N ASP A 70 9.30 3.84 13.01
CA ASP A 70 10.57 4.30 13.57
C ASP A 70 11.40 3.13 14.15
N ARG A 71 12.47 3.45 14.89
CA ARG A 71 13.38 2.45 15.48
C ARG A 71 12.73 1.57 16.57
N ASN A 72 11.60 2.00 17.13
CA ASN A 72 10.86 1.33 18.20
C ASN A 72 9.59 0.65 17.70
N THR A 73 9.14 0.92 16.47
CA THR A 73 7.94 0.29 15.90
C THR A 73 8.21 -1.16 15.49
N LEU A 74 7.46 -2.09 16.08
CA LEU A 74 7.44 -3.49 15.66
C LEU A 74 6.52 -3.68 14.46
N LEU A 75 7.06 -4.18 13.35
CA LEU A 75 6.27 -4.59 12.19
C LEU A 75 5.52 -5.88 12.49
N THR A 76 4.19 -5.84 12.38
CA THR A 76 3.37 -7.04 12.33
C THR A 76 3.51 -7.68 10.94
N TRP A 77 3.82 -8.97 10.91
CA TRP A 77 4.00 -9.73 9.67
C TRP A 77 2.85 -10.68 9.44
N GLU A 78 2.20 -10.54 8.29
CA GLU A 78 1.32 -11.56 7.76
C GLU A 78 2.07 -12.43 6.76
N VAL A 79 2.00 -13.75 6.94
CA VAL A 79 2.69 -14.71 6.09
C VAL A 79 1.65 -15.53 5.32
N LEU A 80 1.66 -15.38 4.00
CA LEU A 80 0.74 -16.05 3.10
C LEU A 80 1.49 -17.01 2.17
N GLU A 81 0.80 -18.00 1.63
CA GLU A 81 1.36 -18.80 0.54
C GLU A 81 1.37 -17.94 -0.74
N SER A 82 2.55 -17.76 -1.35
CA SER A 82 2.72 -16.91 -2.54
C SER A 82 1.76 -17.29 -3.65
N LYS A 83 1.54 -18.60 -3.88
CA LYS A 83 0.66 -19.10 -4.94
C LYS A 83 -0.81 -18.73 -4.76
N LYS A 84 -1.23 -18.30 -3.58
CA LYS A 84 -2.59 -17.85 -3.29
C LYS A 84 -2.79 -16.35 -3.58
N ILE A 85 -1.71 -15.62 -3.87
CA ILE A 85 -1.73 -14.19 -4.19
C ILE A 85 -1.69 -14.01 -5.70
N ASP A 86 -2.77 -13.47 -6.24
CA ASP A 86 -2.95 -13.13 -7.64
C ASP A 86 -2.56 -11.68 -7.93
N ALA A 87 -2.94 -10.76 -7.04
CA ALA A 87 -2.63 -9.35 -7.15
C ALA A 87 -2.48 -8.66 -5.78
N LEU A 88 -1.79 -7.53 -5.81
CA LEU A 88 -1.53 -6.64 -4.69
C LEU A 88 -1.87 -5.21 -5.10
N PHE A 89 -2.44 -4.48 -4.16
CA PHE A 89 -2.70 -3.05 -4.26
C PHE A 89 -2.23 -2.41 -2.97
N LEU A 90 -1.31 -1.46 -3.04
CA LEU A 90 -0.82 -0.70 -1.90
C LEU A 90 -1.04 0.78 -2.20
N CYS A 91 -1.68 1.53 -1.30
CA CYS A 91 -1.77 2.97 -1.42
C CYS A 91 -1.59 3.69 -0.09
N THR A 92 -1.24 4.97 -0.15
CA THR A 92 -1.30 5.88 0.99
C THR A 92 -2.76 6.19 1.36
N ASP A 93 -2.95 6.71 2.56
CA ASP A 93 -4.21 7.23 3.09
C ASP A 93 -4.82 8.33 2.20
N GLY A 94 -3.99 9.16 1.56
CA GLY A 94 -4.46 10.15 0.58
C GLY A 94 -5.37 9.59 -0.52
N LEU A 95 -5.19 8.32 -0.93
CA LEU A 95 -6.13 7.60 -1.81
C LEU A 95 -7.21 6.85 -1.02
N ASP A 96 -6.84 6.12 0.04
CA ASP A 96 -7.77 5.26 0.79
C ASP A 96 -8.93 6.04 1.44
N GLU A 97 -8.64 7.21 2.02
CA GLU A 97 -9.65 8.05 2.68
C GLU A 97 -10.65 8.64 1.67
N SER A 98 -10.29 8.72 0.39
CA SER A 98 -11.19 9.14 -0.69
C SER A 98 -12.15 8.02 -1.12
N LEU A 99 -11.94 6.77 -0.66
CA LEU A 99 -12.76 5.62 -1.02
C LEU A 99 -13.89 5.39 0.00
N ILE A 100 -15.07 5.05 -0.53
CA ILE A 100 -16.22 4.64 0.29
C ILE A 100 -15.96 3.24 0.84
N ASP A 101 -16.07 3.07 2.17
CA ASP A 101 -15.82 1.82 2.90
C ASP A 101 -16.43 0.59 2.24
N ALA A 102 -17.74 0.64 1.97
CA ALA A 102 -18.48 -0.47 1.37
C ALA A 102 -18.04 -0.83 -0.06
N ARG A 103 -17.31 0.06 -0.74
CA ARG A 103 -16.88 -0.11 -2.14
C ARG A 103 -15.38 -0.25 -2.32
N ARG A 104 -14.58 -0.24 -1.25
CA ARG A 104 -13.11 -0.32 -1.34
C ARG A 104 -12.63 -1.55 -2.10
N LEU A 105 -13.15 -2.72 -1.75
CA LEU A 105 -12.74 -3.97 -2.39
C LEU A 105 -13.11 -3.98 -3.88
N ASP A 106 -14.30 -3.49 -4.23
CA ASP A 106 -14.75 -3.38 -5.62
C ASP A 106 -13.88 -2.40 -6.41
N PHE A 107 -13.54 -1.25 -5.82
CA PHE A 107 -12.64 -0.29 -6.43
C PHE A 107 -11.26 -0.91 -6.72
N VAL A 108 -10.69 -1.63 -5.75
CA VAL A 108 -9.41 -2.34 -5.90
C VAL A 108 -9.48 -3.36 -7.04
N LYS A 109 -10.56 -4.15 -7.09
CA LYS A 109 -10.85 -5.11 -8.16
C LYS A 109 -10.89 -4.45 -9.53
N ASP A 110 -11.70 -3.41 -9.65
CA ASP A 110 -11.93 -2.68 -10.89
C ASP A 110 -10.63 -2.08 -11.41
N ILE A 111 -9.87 -1.40 -10.54
CA ILE A 111 -8.59 -0.81 -10.91
C ILE A 111 -7.60 -1.88 -11.38
N ILE A 112 -7.43 -2.98 -10.65
CA ILE A 112 -6.47 -4.02 -11.05
C ILE A 112 -6.88 -4.67 -12.38
N SER A 113 -8.17 -4.94 -12.57
CA SER A 113 -8.71 -5.47 -13.82
C SER A 113 -8.41 -4.54 -15.00
N GLU A 114 -8.61 -3.24 -14.83
CA GLU A 114 -8.27 -2.23 -15.84
C GLU A 114 -6.76 -2.22 -16.18
N PHE A 115 -5.90 -2.36 -15.17
CA PHE A 115 -4.44 -2.50 -15.36
C PHE A 115 -4.04 -3.84 -16.00
N LYS A 116 -4.82 -4.90 -15.85
CA LYS A 116 -4.51 -6.21 -16.44
C LYS A 116 -4.91 -6.32 -17.91
N HIS A 117 -6.06 -5.77 -18.30
CA HIS A 117 -6.67 -6.08 -19.61
C HIS A 117 -6.45 -5.05 -20.74
N LYS A 118 -6.06 -3.79 -20.45
CA LYS A 118 -5.98 -2.72 -21.47
C LYS A 118 -4.57 -2.25 -21.88
N LYS A 119 -3.95 -2.81 -22.92
CA LYS A 119 -2.58 -2.52 -23.47
C LYS A 119 -2.03 -1.05 -23.45
N ARG A 120 -2.86 -0.01 -23.22
CA ARG A 120 -2.50 1.43 -23.05
C ARG A 120 -2.66 1.92 -21.58
N HIS A 121 -2.22 1.11 -20.63
CA HIS A 121 -2.57 1.13 -19.19
C HIS A 121 -2.30 2.43 -18.41
N GLN A 122 -1.47 3.34 -18.91
CA GLN A 122 -1.14 4.57 -18.18
C GLN A 122 -2.08 5.75 -18.49
N LYS A 123 -3.05 5.67 -19.41
CA LYS A 123 -3.86 6.87 -19.77
C LYS A 123 -5.23 6.96 -19.12
N LYS A 124 -5.96 5.85 -18.90
CA LYS A 124 -7.34 5.89 -18.37
C LYS A 124 -7.42 5.83 -16.83
N CYS A 125 -6.72 4.90 -16.19
CA CYS A 125 -6.65 4.87 -14.72
C CYS A 125 -5.87 6.07 -14.18
N TYR A 126 -4.77 6.47 -14.84
CA TYR A 126 -4.14 7.75 -14.56
C TYR A 126 -5.08 8.92 -14.80
N ALA A 127 -5.96 8.91 -15.82
CA ALA A 127 -6.95 9.98 -15.97
C ALA A 127 -8.02 9.95 -14.88
N LEU A 128 -8.49 8.78 -14.44
CA LEU A 128 -9.41 8.63 -13.32
C LEU A 128 -8.80 9.19 -12.02
N LEU A 129 -7.56 8.80 -11.72
CA LEU A 129 -6.81 9.32 -10.57
C LEU A 129 -6.49 10.82 -10.76
N LYS A 130 -6.02 11.25 -11.92
CA LYS A 130 -5.65 12.65 -12.23
C LYS A 130 -6.84 13.60 -12.19
N ASN A 131 -8.02 13.14 -12.57
CA ASN A 131 -9.24 13.96 -12.54
C ASN A 131 -9.89 13.95 -11.15
N HIS A 132 -9.45 13.07 -10.25
CA HIS A 132 -9.83 13.11 -8.86
C HIS A 132 -8.99 14.16 -8.12
N LYS A 133 -9.63 14.95 -7.28
CA LYS A 133 -8.95 15.95 -6.47
C LYS A 133 -8.50 15.30 -5.16
N PHE A 134 -7.25 14.86 -5.11
CA PHE A 134 -6.63 14.43 -3.86
C PHE A 134 -6.27 15.66 -3.02
N TYR A 135 -6.48 15.56 -1.72
CA TYR A 135 -6.15 16.61 -0.75
C TYR A 135 -4.82 16.35 -0.05
N ASP A 136 -4.21 15.18 -0.30
CA ASP A 136 -2.95 14.74 0.28
C ASP A 136 -2.09 13.99 -0.76
N ASP A 137 -0.81 13.80 -0.43
CA ASP A 137 0.14 13.06 -1.24
C ASP A 137 -0.33 11.62 -1.46
N THR A 138 -0.43 11.25 -2.74
CA THR A 138 -1.00 9.97 -3.15
C THR A 138 0.04 9.11 -3.83
N SER A 139 0.34 7.96 -3.22
CA SER A 139 1.15 6.91 -3.83
C SER A 139 0.32 5.65 -4.02
N LEU A 140 0.50 4.98 -5.16
CA LEU A 140 -0.20 3.74 -5.52
C LEU A 140 0.76 2.77 -6.18
N ILE A 141 0.80 1.53 -5.67
CA ILE A 141 1.52 0.41 -6.26
C ILE A 141 0.51 -0.69 -6.56
N ILE A 142 0.55 -1.18 -7.79
CA ILE A 142 -0.23 -2.35 -8.23
C ILE A 142 0.74 -3.38 -8.77
N ALA A 143 0.63 -4.61 -8.28
CA ALA A 143 1.39 -5.75 -8.78
C ALA A 143 0.44 -6.93 -9.00
N TYR A 144 0.58 -7.65 -10.10
CA TYR A 144 -0.26 -8.81 -10.40
C TYR A 144 0.51 -9.88 -11.18
N ARG A 145 0.11 -11.14 -11.01
CA ARG A 145 0.62 -12.24 -11.82
C ARG A 145 -0.01 -12.20 -13.20
N LYS A 146 0.83 -12.23 -14.24
CA LYS A 146 0.38 -12.16 -15.65
C LYS A 146 -0.59 -13.28 -16.02
N ASP A 147 -0.39 -14.46 -15.47
CA ASP A 147 -1.20 -15.67 -15.76
C ASP A 147 -2.30 -15.91 -14.73
N SER A 148 -2.49 -14.99 -13.78
CA SER A 148 -3.61 -15.10 -12.84
C SER A 148 -4.93 -15.07 -13.60
N LEU A 149 -5.84 -16.00 -13.30
CA LEU A 149 -7.21 -16.01 -13.84
C LEU A 149 -8.19 -15.20 -12.99
N TRP A 150 -7.69 -14.45 -12.00
CA TRP A 150 -8.55 -13.68 -11.11
C TRP A 150 -9.31 -12.62 -11.93
N SER A 151 -10.64 -12.70 -11.87
CA SER A 151 -11.64 -11.87 -12.55
C SER A 151 -12.63 -11.34 -11.54
#